data_AF-A0A9E5RCK2-F1
#
_entry.id   AF-A0A9E5RCK2-F1
#
_cell.length_a   1.000
_cell.length_b   1.000
_cell.length_c   1.000
_cell.angle_alpha   90.00
_cell.angle_beta   90.00
_cell.angle_gamma   90.00
#
_symmetry.space_group_name_H-M   'P 1'
#
loop_
_entity.id
_entity.type
_entity.pdbx_description
1 polymer ?
#
loop_
_entity_poly.entity_id
_entity_poly.type
_entity_poly.pdbx_seq_one_letter_code
_entity_poly.pdbx_strand_id
1 'polypeptide(L)'
;GSPAIAETIALAALLECIETIGTPVHIMRVSTDRSVELIRSAKGKGLPITASTTWMHLLLNTSDLQSYDPSLRLEPPLGNSSDQAALIQGLQDGVLDAIAVDHTPYTYEEKPFPLPKRLPEQSGWNWRYRCSGRSLWRRETGRGDRSGAASAPIPLAV
;
A
#
# COMPACT_ATOMS: atom_id res chain seq x y z
N GLY A 1 -17.60 -7.07 6.52
CA GLY A 1 -16.55 -6.26 5.88
C GLY A 1 -15.53 -5.88 6.92
N SER A 2 -14.27 -5.67 6.53
CA SER A 2 -13.26 -5.12 7.43
C SER A 2 -13.33 -3.59 7.36
N PRO A 3 -13.76 -2.89 8.43
CA PRO A 3 -13.85 -1.44 8.41
C PRO A 3 -12.46 -0.80 8.48
N ALA A 4 -12.29 0.39 7.89
CA ALA A 4 -11.03 1.14 7.94
C ALA A 4 -10.49 1.34 9.37
N ILE A 5 -11.40 1.43 10.34
CA ILE A 5 -11.04 1.58 11.75
C ILE A 5 -10.21 0.40 12.29
N ALA A 6 -10.41 -0.81 11.76
CA ALA A 6 -9.68 -2.00 12.20
C ALA A 6 -8.17 -1.88 11.94
N GLU A 7 -7.79 -1.29 10.80
CA GLU A 7 -6.39 -0.99 10.49
C GLU A 7 -5.86 0.14 11.37
N THR A 8 -6.61 1.24 11.46
CA THR A 8 -6.13 2.47 12.13
C THR A 8 -5.94 2.30 13.64
N ILE A 9 -6.80 1.53 14.33
CA ILE A 9 -6.65 1.28 15.78
C ILE A 9 -5.40 0.44 16.04
N ALA A 10 -5.21 -0.63 15.28
CA ALA A 10 -4.05 -1.51 15.43
C ALA A 10 -2.75 -0.74 15.18
N LEU A 11 -2.75 0.11 14.15
CA LEU A 11 -1.61 0.99 13.84
C LEU A 11 -1.35 2.01 14.95
N ALA A 12 -2.38 2.70 15.45
CA ALA A 12 -2.22 3.67 16.52
C ALA A 12 -1.62 3.05 17.78
N ALA A 13 -2.14 1.89 18.21
CA ALA A 13 -1.59 1.17 19.35
C ALA A 13 -0.13 0.74 19.14
N LEU A 14 0.22 0.28 17.94
CA LEU A 14 1.59 -0.10 17.60
C LEU A 14 2.53 1.11 17.66
N LEU A 15 2.10 2.27 17.18
CA LEU A 15 2.90 3.51 17.21
C LEU A 15 3.21 3.95 18.64
N GLU A 16 2.24 3.87 19.57
CA GLU A 16 2.46 4.15 20.99
C GLU A 16 3.51 3.21 21.62
N CYS A 17 3.48 1.92 21.25
CA CYS A 17 4.49 0.97 21.68
C CYS A 17 5.88 1.30 21.11
N ILE A 18 5.96 1.67 19.83
CA ILE A 18 7.22 2.04 19.17
C ILE A 18 7.80 3.32 19.80
N GLU A 19 6.96 4.29 20.15
CA GLU A 19 7.38 5.52 20.82
C GLU A 19 8.02 5.23 22.19
N THR A 20 7.53 4.22 22.91
CA THR A 20 8.09 3.82 24.21
C THR A 20 9.36 2.97 24.07
N ILE A 21 9.39 2.04 23.10
CA ILE A 21 10.46 1.04 22.96
C ILE A 21 11.64 1.56 22.12
N GLY A 22 11.37 2.39 21.12
CA GLY A 22 12.37 2.96 20.22
C GLY A 22 12.93 1.98 19.18
N THR A 23 12.30 0.83 18.97
CA THR A 23 12.74 -0.16 17.97
C THR A 23 12.30 0.22 16.55
N PRO A 24 13.15 0.02 15.54
CA PRO A 24 12.78 0.25 14.15
C PRO A 24 11.73 -0.77 13.69
N VAL A 25 10.64 -0.30 13.10
CA VAL A 25 9.53 -1.15 12.65
C VAL A 25 9.12 -0.80 11.23
N HIS A 26 8.84 -1.83 10.43
CA HIS A 26 8.27 -1.69 9.10
C HIS A 26 6.78 -2.07 9.12
N ILE A 27 5.92 -1.13 8.75
CA ILE A 27 4.47 -1.32 8.66
C ILE A 27 4.12 -1.71 7.22
N MET A 28 3.58 -2.92 7.06
CA MET A 28 3.21 -3.45 5.75
C MET A 28 1.73 -3.25 5.45
N ARG A 29 1.39 -3.25 4.15
CA ARG A 29 0.01 -3.31 3.64
C ARG A 29 -0.87 -2.15 4.12
N VAL A 30 -0.34 -0.93 4.11
CA VAL A 30 -1.15 0.26 4.42
C VAL A 30 -2.20 0.47 3.33
N SER A 31 -3.47 0.62 3.71
CA SER A 31 -4.59 0.72 2.75
C SER A 31 -5.48 1.95 2.90
N THR A 32 -5.43 2.64 4.05
CA THR A 32 -6.35 3.75 4.35
C THR A 32 -5.65 5.11 4.37
N ASP A 33 -6.39 6.18 4.06
CA ASP A 33 -5.91 7.56 4.16
C ASP A 33 -5.45 7.93 5.58
N ARG A 34 -6.22 7.49 6.57
CA ARG A 34 -5.97 7.77 7.98
C ARG A 34 -4.67 7.12 8.46
N SER A 35 -4.37 5.91 8.00
CA SER A 35 -3.09 5.26 8.30
C SER A 35 -1.90 6.04 7.74
N VAL A 36 -2.02 6.58 6.52
CA VAL A 36 -0.97 7.44 5.93
C VAL A 36 -0.73 8.68 6.80
N GLU A 37 -1.80 9.31 7.30
CA GLU A 37 -1.69 10.47 8.18
C GLU A 37 -1.03 10.13 9.53
N LEU A 38 -1.38 8.98 10.11
CA LEU A 38 -0.76 8.51 11.36
C LEU A 38 0.75 8.26 11.16
N ILE A 39 1.14 7.64 10.05
CA ILE A 39 2.55 7.40 9.70
C ILE A 39 3.28 8.73 9.47
N ARG A 40 2.66 9.70 8.78
CA ARG A 40 3.22 11.03 8.55
C ARG A 40 3.51 11.73 9.89
N SER A 41 2.55 11.73 10.80
CA SER A 41 2.70 12.32 12.13
C SER A 41 3.79 11.63 12.95
N ALA A 42 3.81 10.29 12.94
CA ALA A 42 4.82 9.50 13.64
C ALA A 42 6.25 9.72 13.09
N LYS A 43 6.42 9.81 11.77
CA LYS A 43 7.69 10.21 11.15
C LYS A 43 8.08 11.64 11.53
N GLY A 44 7.12 12.56 11.62
CA GLY A 44 7.34 13.94 12.09
C GLY A 44 7.83 14.03 13.53
N LYS A 45 7.45 13.08 14.39
CA LYS A 45 8.00 12.92 15.75
C LYS A 45 9.41 12.31 15.79
N GLY A 46 9.94 11.88 14.65
CA GLY A 46 11.26 11.22 14.55
C GLY A 46 11.26 9.74 14.92
N LEU A 47 10.09 9.08 14.92
CA LEU A 47 10.01 7.64 15.20
C LEU A 47 10.69 6.84 14.08
N PRO A 48 11.44 5.76 14.39
CA PRO A 48 12.16 4.96 13.41
C PRO A 48 11.22 3.99 12.66
N ILE A 49 10.23 4.54 11.96
CA ILE A 49 9.23 3.76 11.24
C ILE A 49 9.43 3.84 9.73
N THR A 50 9.17 2.72 9.06
CA THR A 50 9.04 2.65 7.60
C THR A 50 7.70 2.03 7.25
N ALA A 51 7.18 2.34 6.07
CA ALA A 51 5.87 1.87 5.65
C ALA A 51 5.83 1.44 4.19
N SER A 52 5.03 0.43 3.89
CA SER A 52 4.75 -0.03 2.52
C SER A 52 3.27 -0.20 2.25
N THR A 53 2.89 0.04 1.00
CA THR A 53 1.53 -0.24 0.48
C THR A 53 1.59 -1.27 -0.63
N THR A 54 0.47 -1.94 -0.92
CA THR A 54 0.43 -2.91 -2.01
C THR A 54 0.07 -2.24 -3.33
N TRP A 55 0.69 -2.71 -4.42
CA TRP A 55 0.43 -2.20 -5.77
C TRP A 55 -1.06 -2.24 -6.17
N MET A 56 -1.84 -3.19 -5.65
CA MET A 56 -3.27 -3.28 -5.94
C MET A 56 -4.06 -2.10 -5.35
N HIS A 57 -3.72 -1.61 -4.16
CA HIS A 57 -4.37 -0.43 -3.57
C HIS A 57 -4.02 0.87 -4.32
N LEU A 58 -2.88 0.90 -5.01
CA LEU A 58 -2.50 2.02 -5.89
C LEU A 58 -3.24 1.99 -7.24
N LEU A 59 -3.58 0.81 -7.73
CA LEU A 59 -4.19 0.64 -9.06
C LEU A 59 -5.70 0.53 -9.02
N LEU A 60 -6.28 -0.07 -7.98
CA LEU A 60 -7.69 -0.41 -7.88
C LEU A 60 -8.33 0.28 -6.68
N ASN A 61 -9.61 0.58 -6.80
CA ASN A 61 -10.42 1.13 -5.70
C ASN A 61 -11.83 0.52 -5.71
N THR A 62 -12.68 0.91 -4.77
CA THR A 62 -14.05 0.37 -4.67
C THR A 62 -14.91 0.56 -5.94
N SER A 63 -14.62 1.54 -6.80
CA SER A 63 -15.34 1.72 -8.07
C SER A 63 -15.02 0.65 -9.12
N ASP A 64 -13.87 -0.02 -9.00
CA ASP A 64 -13.50 -1.14 -9.88
C ASP A 64 -14.19 -2.46 -9.44
N LEU A 65 -14.85 -2.50 -8.28
CA LEU A 65 -15.61 -3.66 -7.75
C LEU A 65 -17.03 -3.79 -8.33
N GLN A 66 -17.38 -3.05 -9.39
CA GLN A 66 -18.73 -3.04 -9.98
C GLN A 66 -19.18 -4.40 -10.53
N SER A 67 -18.23 -5.20 -11.01
CA SER A 67 -18.45 -6.59 -11.42
C SER A 67 -18.04 -7.51 -10.27
N TYR A 68 -18.88 -8.50 -9.97
CA TYR A 68 -18.59 -9.55 -8.99
C TYR A 68 -17.42 -10.41 -9.49
N ASP A 69 -16.20 -9.93 -9.32
CA ASP A 69 -14.97 -10.66 -9.60
C ASP A 69 -14.46 -11.29 -8.30
N PRO A 70 -14.53 -12.63 -8.18
CA PRO A 70 -14.04 -13.32 -7.00
C PRO A 70 -12.54 -13.13 -6.75
N SER A 71 -11.75 -12.74 -7.76
CA SER A 71 -10.31 -12.51 -7.65
C SER A 71 -9.94 -11.22 -6.94
N LEU A 72 -10.90 -10.34 -6.64
CA LEU A 72 -10.65 -9.05 -5.97
C LEU A 72 -10.90 -9.11 -4.45
N ARG A 73 -10.96 -10.30 -3.85
CA ARG A 73 -11.01 -10.44 -2.39
C ARG A 73 -9.61 -10.24 -1.79
N LEU A 74 -9.28 -9.02 -1.40
CA LEU A 74 -8.00 -8.65 -0.76
C LEU A 74 -8.10 -8.56 0.77
N GLU A 75 -6.94 -8.67 1.44
CA GLU A 75 -6.77 -8.33 2.86
C GLU A 75 -5.47 -7.55 3.07
N PRO A 76 -5.55 -6.24 3.38
CA PRO A 76 -6.75 -5.42 3.62
C PRO A 76 -7.64 -5.21 2.38
N PRO A 77 -8.95 -4.89 2.55
CA PRO A 77 -9.86 -4.69 1.43
C PRO A 77 -9.58 -3.39 0.68
N LEU A 78 -10.01 -3.33 -0.59
CA LEU A 78 -9.89 -2.10 -1.39
C LEU A 78 -10.63 -0.93 -0.76
N GLY A 79 -9.89 0.14 -0.49
CA GLY A 79 -10.41 1.42 -0.01
C GLY A 79 -11.12 2.24 -1.08
N ASN A 80 -11.66 3.38 -0.65
CA ASN A 80 -12.33 4.34 -1.52
C ASN A 80 -11.33 5.05 -2.44
N SER A 81 -11.84 5.83 -3.40
CA SER A 81 -10.99 6.65 -4.26
C SER A 81 -10.16 7.69 -3.49
N SER A 82 -10.66 8.18 -2.36
CA SER A 82 -9.93 9.06 -1.44
C SER A 82 -8.72 8.36 -0.82
N ASP A 83 -8.88 7.11 -0.38
CA ASP A 83 -7.82 6.31 0.21
C ASP A 83 -6.72 6.05 -0.83
N GLN A 84 -7.10 5.67 -2.05
CA GLN A 84 -6.17 5.50 -3.16
C GLN A 84 -5.38 6.78 -3.45
N ALA A 85 -6.05 7.93 -3.51
CA ALA A 85 -5.38 9.21 -3.73
C ALA A 85 -4.39 9.54 -2.60
N ALA A 86 -4.77 9.28 -1.35
CA ALA A 86 -3.91 9.49 -0.18
C ALA A 86 -2.68 8.57 -0.19
N LEU A 87 -2.82 7.31 -0.61
CA LEU A 87 -1.68 6.39 -0.77
C LEU A 87 -0.71 6.87 -1.86
N ILE A 88 -1.23 7.34 -2.99
CA ILE A 88 -0.41 7.88 -4.09
C ILE A 88 0.34 9.13 -3.63
N GLN A 89 -0.34 10.06 -2.96
CA GLN A 89 0.29 11.25 -2.39
C GLN A 89 1.32 10.89 -1.31
N GLY A 90 0.99 9.95 -0.42
CA GLY A 90 1.91 9.46 0.61
C GLY A 90 3.18 8.86 0.05
N LEU A 91 3.11 8.21 -1.12
CA LEU A 91 4.29 7.70 -1.83
C LEU A 91 5.10 8.81 -2.49
N GLN A 92 4.45 9.84 -3.05
CA GLN A 92 5.11 11.01 -3.64
C GLN A 92 5.82 11.85 -2.59
N ASP A 93 5.20 12.02 -1.43
CA ASP A 93 5.71 12.77 -0.28
C ASP A 93 6.83 12.02 0.48
N GLY A 94 7.04 10.73 0.20
CA GLY A 94 8.00 9.88 0.94
C GLY A 94 7.52 9.45 2.33
N VAL A 95 6.22 9.59 2.62
CA VAL A 95 5.59 9.03 3.83
C VAL A 95 5.59 7.50 3.75
N LEU A 96 5.31 6.95 2.56
CA LEU A 96 5.46 5.53 2.25
C LEU A 96 6.81 5.29 1.55
N ASP A 97 7.55 4.29 2.01
CA ASP A 97 8.94 4.05 1.57
C ASP A 97 9.02 3.04 0.42
N ALA A 98 8.08 2.08 0.38
CA ALA A 98 8.12 0.99 -0.58
C ALA A 98 6.73 0.58 -1.09
N ILE A 99 6.74 -0.05 -2.27
CA ILE A 99 5.58 -0.73 -2.85
C ILE A 99 5.84 -2.23 -2.78
N ALA A 100 4.92 -2.98 -2.17
CA ALA A 100 4.99 -4.42 -2.04
C ALA A 100 4.02 -5.13 -2.99
N VAL A 101 4.38 -6.33 -3.46
CA VAL A 101 3.50 -7.18 -4.28
C VAL A 101 2.49 -7.94 -3.41
N ASP A 102 2.92 -8.32 -2.20
CA ASP A 102 2.16 -9.11 -1.22
C ASP A 102 1.55 -10.37 -1.83
N HIS A 103 2.40 -11.20 -2.46
CA HIS A 103 1.94 -12.31 -3.29
C HIS A 103 1.34 -13.46 -2.46
N THR A 104 0.03 -13.68 -2.60
CA THR A 104 -0.65 -14.86 -2.03
C THR A 104 -1.27 -15.72 -3.14
N PRO A 105 -0.53 -16.72 -3.67
CA PRO A 105 -1.05 -17.61 -4.70
C PRO A 105 -2.05 -18.61 -4.10
N TYR A 106 -3.14 -18.85 -4.82
CA TYR A 106 -4.12 -19.89 -4.53
C TYR A 106 -4.19 -20.89 -5.68
N THR A 107 -4.58 -22.12 -5.36
CA THR A 107 -4.81 -23.14 -6.38
C THR A 107 -6.08 -22.82 -7.18
N TYR A 108 -6.18 -23.38 -8.39
CA TYR A 108 -7.34 -23.18 -9.25
C TYR A 108 -8.66 -23.63 -8.58
N GLU A 109 -8.60 -24.64 -7.71
CA GLU A 109 -9.77 -25.21 -7.03
C GLU A 109 -10.26 -24.36 -5.85
N GLU A 110 -9.40 -23.52 -5.26
CA GLU A 110 -9.76 -22.57 -4.19
C GLU A 110 -10.33 -21.26 -4.78
N LYS A 111 -10.06 -21.02 -6.07
CA LYS A 111 -10.42 -19.84 -6.84
C LYS A 111 -11.88 -19.71 -7.33
N PRO A 112 -12.84 -20.64 -7.12
CA PRO A 112 -14.25 -20.41 -7.47
C PRO A 112 -15.15 -20.10 -6.27
N PHE A 113 -14.65 -20.09 -5.02
CA PHE A 113 -15.52 -19.83 -3.87
C PHE A 113 -16.13 -18.42 -3.88
N PRO A 114 -17.41 -18.26 -3.52
CA PRO A 114 -18.06 -16.96 -3.46
C PRO A 114 -17.41 -16.07 -2.39
N LEU A 115 -17.47 -14.75 -2.60
CA LEU A 115 -16.81 -13.72 -1.79
C LEU A 115 -16.97 -13.82 -0.27
N PRO A 116 -18.01 -14.40 0.37
CA PRO A 116 -18.01 -14.59 1.83
C PRO A 116 -17.15 -15.75 2.32
N LYS A 117 -16.95 -16.81 1.51
CA LYS A 117 -16.24 -18.05 1.93
C LYS A 117 -14.81 -18.18 1.40
N ARG A 118 -14.39 -17.33 0.47
CA ARG A 118 -13.07 -17.34 -0.15
C ARG A 118 -11.95 -16.86 0.81
N LEU A 119 -10.72 -17.32 0.65
CA LEU A 119 -9.55 -16.75 1.33
C LEU A 119 -8.99 -15.52 0.57
N PRO A 120 -8.42 -14.51 1.24
CA PRO A 120 -7.95 -13.30 0.56
C PRO A 120 -6.81 -13.59 -0.44
N GLU A 121 -7.04 -13.34 -1.73
CA GLU A 121 -6.13 -13.62 -2.85
C GLU A 121 -5.44 -12.34 -3.33
N GLN A 122 -4.11 -12.38 -3.43
CA GLN A 122 -3.26 -11.32 -3.99
C GLN A 122 -2.34 -11.90 -5.07
N SER A 123 -2.94 -12.53 -6.08
CA SER A 123 -2.20 -13.18 -7.16
C SER A 123 -1.87 -12.19 -8.28
N GLY A 124 -0.57 -11.99 -8.56
CA GLY A 124 -0.05 -11.02 -9.54
C GLY A 124 -0.24 -11.40 -11.02
N TRP A 125 -1.03 -12.44 -11.32
CA TRP A 125 -1.11 -13.00 -12.68
C TRP A 125 -1.85 -12.11 -13.68
N ASN A 126 -2.65 -11.14 -13.21
CA ASN A 126 -3.40 -10.24 -14.10
C ASN A 126 -2.69 -8.90 -14.42
N TRP A 127 -1.36 -8.87 -14.37
CA TRP A 127 -0.51 -7.71 -14.71
C TRP A 127 -0.77 -7.12 -16.11
N ARG A 128 -1.39 -7.92 -16.99
CA ARG A 128 -1.47 -7.68 -18.43
C ARG A 128 -2.50 -6.62 -18.87
N TYR A 129 -3.39 -6.15 -17.98
CA TYR A 129 -4.50 -5.27 -18.40
C TYR A 129 -4.40 -3.79 -18.02
N ARG A 130 -3.48 -3.35 -17.12
CA ARG A 130 -3.48 -1.94 -16.65
C ARG A 130 -2.14 -1.19 -16.63
N CYS A 131 -1.03 -1.83 -17.01
CA CYS A 131 0.27 -1.14 -17.11
C CYS A 131 0.50 -0.39 -18.43
N SER A 132 -0.44 -0.42 -19.38
CA SER A 132 -0.27 0.14 -20.72
C SER A 132 -0.65 1.61 -20.88
N GLY A 133 -1.23 2.28 -19.86
CA GLY A 133 -1.93 3.55 -20.13
C GLY A 133 -1.97 4.65 -19.07
N ARG A 134 -1.22 4.59 -17.95
CA ARG A 134 -1.27 5.67 -16.95
C ARG A 134 0.12 6.19 -16.61
N SER A 135 0.32 7.47 -16.89
CA SER A 135 1.51 8.33 -16.68
C SER A 135 1.95 8.49 -15.21
N LEU A 136 1.49 7.61 -14.31
CA LEU A 136 1.72 7.67 -12.85
C LEU A 136 3.20 7.52 -12.46
N TRP A 137 4.05 7.07 -13.40
CA TRP A 137 5.42 6.63 -13.14
C TRP A 137 6.50 7.58 -13.66
N ARG A 138 6.14 8.75 -14.21
CA ARG A 138 7.13 9.71 -14.69
C ARG A 138 7.48 10.69 -13.56
N ARG A 139 8.56 10.40 -12.81
CA ARG A 139 9.28 11.48 -12.11
C ARG A 139 9.81 12.42 -13.17
N GLU A 140 9.31 13.66 -13.21
CA GLU A 140 9.99 14.73 -13.93
C GLU A 140 11.29 15.03 -13.18
N THR A 141 12.39 14.42 -13.63
CA THR A 141 13.72 14.86 -13.26
C THR A 141 13.96 16.19 -13.98
N GLY A 142 13.55 17.29 -13.35
CA GLY A 142 13.99 18.62 -13.70
C GLY A 142 15.51 18.66 -13.66
N ARG A 143 16.15 18.78 -14.83
CA ARG A 143 17.59 19.06 -14.94
C ARG A 143 17.85 20.50 -14.48
N GLY A 144 17.98 20.66 -13.17
CA GLY A 144 18.68 21.78 -12.54
C GLY A 144 20.10 21.32 -12.22
N ASP A 145 21.06 21.85 -12.97
CA ASP A 145 22.49 21.65 -12.79
C ASP A 145 22.95 22.16 -11.42
N ARG A 146 23.48 21.27 -10.55
CA ARG A 146 24.82 21.36 -9.92
C ARG A 146 24.99 20.45 -8.67
N SER A 147 26.14 19.78 -8.66
CA SER A 147 26.91 19.26 -7.51
C SER A 147 26.29 18.25 -6.53
N GLY A 148 26.70 16.98 -6.70
CA GLY A 148 27.29 16.15 -5.64
C GLY A 148 26.40 15.65 -4.49
N ALA A 149 25.69 14.54 -4.70
CA ALA A 149 25.54 13.47 -3.71
C ALA A 149 24.87 12.26 -4.38
N ALA A 150 25.49 11.09 -4.30
CA ALA A 150 24.94 9.84 -4.83
C ALA A 150 23.66 9.45 -4.07
N SER A 151 22.50 9.53 -4.72
CA SER A 151 21.24 8.99 -4.18
C SER A 151 21.13 7.49 -4.51
N ALA A 152 21.15 6.65 -3.47
CA ALA A 152 21.01 5.21 -3.60
C ALA A 152 19.61 4.81 -4.16
N PRO A 153 19.53 3.71 -4.94
CA PRO A 153 18.26 3.19 -5.45
C PRO A 153 17.39 2.64 -4.32
N ILE A 154 16.08 2.87 -4.43
CA ILE A 154 15.06 2.25 -3.55
C ILE A 154 15.15 0.73 -3.74
N PRO A 155 15.45 -0.07 -2.69
CA PRO A 155 15.51 -1.51 -2.84
C PRO A 155 14.10 -2.08 -2.99
N LEU A 156 13.85 -2.80 -4.09
CA LEU A 156 12.75 -3.76 -4.15
C LEU A 156 13.04 -4.85 -3.10
N ALA A 157 12.24 -4.90 -2.05
CA ALA A 157 12.20 -6.08 -1.18
C ALA A 157 11.40 -7.16 -1.92
N VAL A 158 12.07 -8.26 -2.25
CA VAL A 158 11.50 -9.51 -2.80
C VAL A 158 10.81 -10.29 -1.69
#